data_AF-A0A1Y3S0V5-F1
#
_entry.id   AF-A0A1Y3S0V5-F1
#
_cell.length_a   1.000
_cell.length_b   1.000
_cell.length_c   1.000
_cell.angle_alpha   90.00
_cell.angle_beta   90.00
_cell.angle_gamma   90.00
#
_symmetry.space_group_name_H-M   'P 1'
#
loop_
_entity.id
_entity.type
_entity.pdbx_description
1 polymer ?
#
loop_
_entity_poly.entity_id
_entity_poly.type
_entity_poly.pdbx_seq_one_letter_code
_entity_poly.pdbx_strand_id
1 'polypeptide(L)'
;MNHFRERIRRLRTGLMAFLLMLGSMFGVLTPAMQAYAAEPTITGTCHIEVDDLGANTGGSEPYTTFFVTMPDGQTYHGECIDHGSYIPLAGNYPFTGTWNGTSYDIIVESRYFADTREDVCPEERPNFDLYGQGYTQRVGNFTYMPYGYVRIVKESADPALTDGNAMYSLAGAEFTVTSQDGSVLGVLTTGEDGTTGTLEVPAGQTVTIRETKPPEGFLPAAEQAVAITTQETATVTFTDAPAYDPAGLMVAKYDGERTCNDEGNLPQGAATLEGAEFTIEYYDTLSYDNYTALNESGIAPARAWVVATDANGFAFLDEAHLVSGDDPYRDASGQAVIPRGTLVMYESKPSEGYVLNSDFLSFQKIQEQPVENAVTYQTPQVPEQVVRGDLTFSKKTGDSADRMAGIPFKLTSLTTGETHVIVTDANGYFNSASSWNPHTQNTNGNDWALGESEPIDSVLLDPTAGVWFGLTSEGTLTSP
;
A
#
# COMPACT_ATOMS: atom_id res chain seq x y z
N MET A 1 3.29 36.84 2.69
CA MET A 1 2.95 35.82 3.71
C MET A 1 1.45 35.50 3.84
N ASN A 2 0.50 36.43 3.61
CA ASN A 2 -0.96 36.12 3.68
C ASN A 2 -1.61 35.69 2.35
N HIS A 3 -1.01 35.97 1.20
CA HIS A 3 -1.55 35.55 -0.11
C HIS A 3 -1.21 34.10 -0.51
N PHE A 4 -0.22 33.48 0.13
CA PHE A 4 0.22 32.11 -0.16
C PHE A 4 -0.65 31.05 0.55
N ARG A 5 -1.15 31.37 1.75
CA ARG A 5 -2.16 30.52 2.45
C ARG A 5 -3.49 30.44 1.70
N GLU A 6 -3.85 31.44 0.89
CA GLU A 6 -5.07 31.40 0.07
C GLU A 6 -4.89 30.70 -1.28
N ARG A 7 -3.71 30.79 -1.93
CA ARG A 7 -3.45 30.11 -3.21
C ARG A 7 -3.22 28.60 -3.06
N ILE A 8 -2.59 28.14 -1.99
CA ILE A 8 -2.52 26.70 -1.66
C ILE A 8 -3.91 26.15 -1.29
N ARG A 9 -4.79 26.97 -0.68
CA ARG A 9 -6.19 26.60 -0.45
C ARG A 9 -6.99 26.50 -1.75
N ARG A 10 -6.72 27.36 -2.74
CA ARG A 10 -7.40 27.38 -4.06
C ARG A 10 -6.89 26.31 -5.04
N LEU A 11 -5.60 25.93 -5.00
CA LEU A 11 -5.10 24.76 -5.74
C LEU A 11 -5.56 23.44 -5.10
N ARG A 12 -5.76 23.40 -3.78
CA ARG A 12 -6.43 22.27 -3.08
C ARG A 12 -7.94 22.18 -3.36
N THR A 13 -8.59 23.22 -3.90
CA THR A 13 -10.02 23.19 -4.27
C THR A 13 -10.26 23.06 -5.78
N GLY A 14 -9.27 23.37 -6.63
CA GLY A 14 -9.41 23.29 -8.10
C GLY A 14 -9.17 21.91 -8.70
N LEU A 15 -8.27 21.11 -8.12
CA LEU A 15 -8.00 19.73 -8.58
C LEU A 15 -8.87 18.68 -7.87
N MET A 16 -9.56 19.08 -6.80
CA MET A 16 -10.54 18.25 -6.09
C MET A 16 -11.95 18.34 -6.72
N ALA A 17 -12.16 19.24 -7.70
CA ALA A 17 -13.46 19.50 -8.31
C ALA A 17 -13.68 18.79 -9.67
N PHE A 18 -12.68 18.04 -10.20
CA PHE A 18 -12.83 17.26 -11.44
C PHE A 18 -12.80 15.73 -11.22
N LEU A 19 -12.84 15.29 -9.95
CA LEU A 19 -12.99 13.89 -9.54
C LEU A 19 -14.17 13.67 -8.58
N LEU A 20 -15.10 14.65 -8.51
CA LEU A 20 -16.30 14.61 -7.65
C LEU A 20 -17.63 14.78 -8.43
N MET A 21 -17.63 14.58 -9.75
CA MET A 21 -18.86 14.57 -10.56
C MET A 21 -18.99 13.33 -11.45
N LEU A 22 -18.79 12.15 -10.86
CA LEU A 22 -19.31 10.87 -11.37
C LEU A 22 -19.49 9.89 -10.19
N GLY A 23 -20.22 10.35 -9.18
CA GLY A 23 -20.73 9.55 -8.07
C GLY A 23 -22.22 9.86 -7.93
N SER A 24 -23.00 9.42 -8.91
CA SER A 24 -24.45 9.51 -8.90
C SER A 24 -25.03 8.83 -7.68
N MET A 25 -25.85 9.58 -6.93
CA MET A 25 -27.02 9.11 -6.19
C MET A 25 -26.87 7.77 -5.46
N PHE A 26 -26.20 7.75 -4.32
CA PHE A 26 -26.57 6.82 -3.26
C PHE A 26 -27.26 7.61 -2.16
N GLY A 27 -28.60 7.55 -2.19
CA GLY A 27 -29.41 8.04 -1.10
C GLY A 27 -28.96 7.37 0.18
N VAL A 28 -28.78 8.16 1.24
CA VAL A 28 -28.68 7.66 2.60
C VAL A 28 -30.04 7.07 2.95
N LEU A 29 -30.27 5.83 2.51
CA LEU A 29 -31.20 4.94 3.17
C LEU A 29 -30.56 4.66 4.52
N THR A 30 -30.96 5.41 5.54
CA THR A 30 -31.03 4.82 6.88
C THR A 30 -31.67 3.45 6.70
N PRO A 31 -31.02 2.32 7.01
CA PRO A 31 -31.78 1.11 7.18
C PRO A 31 -32.75 1.45 8.30
N ALA A 32 -34.02 1.60 7.94
CA ALA A 32 -35.07 1.37 8.92
C ALA A 32 -34.67 0.04 9.56
N MET A 33 -34.47 0.02 10.89
CA MET A 33 -34.42 -1.22 11.65
C MET A 33 -35.63 -2.01 11.19
N GLN A 34 -35.39 -2.95 10.28
CA GLN A 34 -36.43 -3.77 9.74
C GLN A 34 -36.76 -4.67 10.92
N ALA A 35 -37.94 -4.42 11.49
CA ALA A 35 -38.50 -5.22 12.55
C ALA A 35 -38.27 -6.69 12.19
N TYR A 36 -37.54 -7.37 13.08
CA TYR A 36 -37.11 -8.76 12.98
C TYR A 36 -38.24 -9.61 12.39
N ALA A 37 -38.07 -10.04 11.14
CA ALA A 37 -38.97 -11.01 10.54
C ALA A 37 -38.74 -12.32 11.30
N ALA A 38 -39.79 -12.83 11.92
CA ALA A 38 -39.77 -14.04 12.75
C ALA A 38 -38.92 -15.13 12.10
N GLU A 39 -37.95 -15.69 12.83
CA GLU A 39 -37.17 -16.83 12.37
C GLU A 39 -38.13 -17.93 11.88
N PRO A 40 -38.20 -18.17 10.56
CA PRO A 40 -39.23 -19.02 10.01
C PRO A 40 -38.84 -20.45 10.31
N THR A 41 -39.84 -21.24 10.68
CA THR A 41 -39.71 -22.68 10.88
C THR A 41 -38.78 -23.33 9.86
N ILE A 42 -37.83 -24.15 10.30
CA ILE A 42 -37.03 -24.97 9.38
C ILE A 42 -37.82 -26.21 8.97
N THR A 43 -37.60 -26.71 7.76
CA THR A 43 -38.19 -27.97 7.31
C THR A 43 -37.15 -28.81 6.60
N GLY A 44 -37.32 -30.12 6.61
CA GLY A 44 -36.42 -31.05 5.95
C GLY A 44 -36.91 -32.48 6.06
N THR A 45 -36.02 -33.43 5.81
CA THR A 45 -36.31 -34.87 5.97
C THR A 45 -35.26 -35.46 6.90
N CYS A 46 -35.70 -36.21 7.91
CA CYS A 46 -34.83 -36.97 8.81
C CYS A 46 -35.18 -38.45 8.72
N HIS A 47 -34.25 -39.31 9.15
CA HIS A 47 -34.50 -40.73 9.31
C HIS A 47 -34.84 -41.03 10.77
N ILE A 48 -35.85 -41.86 11.03
CA ILE A 48 -36.13 -42.37 12.38
C ILE A 48 -36.03 -43.89 12.42
N GLU A 49 -35.45 -44.40 13.50
CA GLU A 49 -35.47 -45.82 13.88
C GLU A 49 -35.90 -45.92 15.34
N VAL A 50 -36.56 -47.01 15.72
CA VAL A 50 -36.94 -47.24 17.12
C VAL A 50 -35.67 -47.51 17.94
N ASP A 51 -35.53 -46.80 19.06
CA ASP A 51 -34.43 -46.94 20.02
C ASP A 51 -34.87 -47.85 21.19
N ASP A 52 -35.82 -47.39 22.00
CA ASP A 52 -36.48 -48.16 23.06
C ASP A 52 -38.00 -48.13 22.88
N LEU A 53 -38.64 -49.29 22.99
CA LEU A 53 -40.09 -49.41 22.91
C LEU A 53 -40.79 -48.78 24.13
N GLY A 54 -40.06 -48.59 25.23
CA GLY A 54 -40.62 -48.21 26.53
C GLY A 54 -41.42 -49.34 27.16
N ALA A 55 -41.75 -49.22 28.46
CA ALA A 55 -42.73 -50.14 29.05
C ALA A 55 -44.12 -49.71 28.59
N ASN A 56 -44.71 -50.48 27.68
CA ASN A 56 -46.03 -50.24 27.09
C ASN A 56 -47.15 -50.41 28.14
N THR A 57 -47.23 -49.52 29.14
CA THR A 57 -48.12 -49.62 30.32
C THR A 57 -49.22 -48.56 30.36
N GLY A 58 -49.72 -48.11 29.21
CA GLY A 58 -51.00 -47.40 29.15
C GLY A 58 -51.05 -46.07 29.91
N GLY A 59 -50.14 -45.14 29.58
CA GLY A 59 -50.36 -43.71 29.83
C GLY A 59 -49.43 -43.01 30.83
N SER A 60 -48.41 -43.67 31.37
CA SER A 60 -47.32 -43.03 32.12
C SER A 60 -46.01 -43.72 31.78
N GLU A 61 -44.92 -42.96 31.72
CA GLU A 61 -43.52 -43.38 31.46
C GLU A 61 -43.21 -44.87 31.75
N PRO A 62 -42.43 -45.53 30.87
CA PRO A 62 -41.53 -44.96 29.86
C PRO A 62 -42.16 -44.81 28.46
N TYR A 63 -41.85 -43.72 27.78
CA TYR A 63 -42.24 -43.44 26.40
C TYR A 63 -41.41 -44.27 25.41
N THR A 64 -41.94 -44.50 24.20
CA THR A 64 -41.14 -45.01 23.08
C THR A 64 -40.15 -43.92 22.64
N THR A 65 -38.87 -44.27 22.52
CA THR A 65 -37.81 -43.40 22.01
C THR A 65 -37.37 -43.82 20.62
N PHE A 66 -36.81 -42.87 19.87
CA PHE A 66 -36.35 -43.04 18.50
C PHE A 66 -34.95 -42.46 18.34
N PHE A 67 -34.10 -43.17 17.61
CA PHE A 67 -32.93 -42.56 16.98
C PHE A 67 -33.42 -41.72 15.81
N VAL A 68 -33.11 -40.42 15.82
CA VAL A 68 -33.45 -39.48 14.77
C VAL A 68 -32.18 -38.98 14.10
N THR A 69 -31.88 -39.47 12.91
CA THR A 69 -30.74 -39.00 12.11
C THR A 69 -31.18 -37.80 11.27
N MET A 70 -30.64 -36.63 11.59
CA MET A 70 -30.91 -35.36 10.92
C MET A 70 -30.16 -35.27 9.57
N PRO A 71 -30.47 -34.28 8.72
CA PRO A 71 -29.87 -34.18 7.38
C PRO A 71 -28.34 -34.16 7.36
N ASP A 72 -27.70 -33.70 8.43
CA ASP A 72 -26.23 -33.65 8.58
C ASP A 72 -25.61 -34.96 9.10
N GLY A 73 -26.43 -36.01 9.24
CA GLY A 73 -26.01 -37.32 9.71
C GLY A 73 -25.84 -37.42 11.22
N GLN A 74 -26.06 -36.33 11.97
CA GLN A 74 -26.09 -36.39 13.43
C GLN A 74 -27.35 -37.12 13.90
N THR A 75 -27.17 -38.04 14.85
CA THR A 75 -28.27 -38.80 15.44
C THR A 75 -28.62 -38.24 16.81
N TYR A 76 -29.91 -37.97 17.02
CA TYR A 76 -30.49 -37.48 18.25
C TYR A 76 -31.45 -38.52 18.82
N HIS A 77 -31.82 -38.40 20.10
CA HIS A 77 -32.89 -39.19 20.69
C HIS A 77 -34.16 -38.35 20.72
N GLY A 78 -35.21 -38.81 20.03
CA GLY A 78 -36.54 -38.24 20.09
C GLY A 78 -37.50 -39.13 20.87
N GLU A 79 -38.59 -38.55 21.35
CA GLU A 79 -39.63 -39.25 22.10
C GLU A 79 -40.97 -39.17 21.37
N CYS A 80 -41.86 -40.13 21.65
CA CYS A 80 -43.22 -40.03 21.17
C CYS A 80 -44.01 -38.92 21.86
N ILE A 81 -44.71 -38.11 21.06
CA ILE A 81 -45.50 -36.98 21.57
C ILE A 81 -47.02 -37.14 21.39
N ASP A 82 -47.45 -38.14 20.61
CA ASP A 82 -48.87 -38.46 20.39
C ASP A 82 -49.26 -39.76 21.12
N HIS A 83 -49.26 -39.73 22.45
CA HIS A 83 -49.53 -40.90 23.29
C HIS A 83 -50.82 -41.63 22.90
N GLY A 84 -50.74 -42.96 22.82
CA GLY A 84 -51.86 -43.84 22.43
C GLY A 84 -52.03 -44.08 20.92
N SER A 85 -51.16 -43.49 20.09
CA SER A 85 -51.04 -43.81 18.65
C SER A 85 -50.06 -44.97 18.43
N TYR A 86 -50.05 -45.60 17.24
CA TYR A 86 -49.11 -46.69 16.93
C TYR A 86 -47.71 -46.18 16.64
N ILE A 87 -46.68 -46.95 17.00
CA ILE A 87 -45.28 -46.65 16.65
C ILE A 87 -45.13 -46.66 15.11
N PRO A 88 -44.64 -45.57 14.48
CA PRO A 88 -44.41 -45.52 13.04
C PRO A 88 -43.33 -46.51 12.59
N LEU A 89 -43.34 -46.87 11.31
CA LEU A 89 -42.24 -47.64 10.72
C LEU A 89 -40.93 -46.84 10.75
N ALA A 90 -39.79 -47.52 10.85
CA ALA A 90 -38.50 -46.91 10.56
C ALA A 90 -38.47 -46.37 9.13
N GLY A 91 -37.93 -45.16 8.93
CA GLY A 91 -38.00 -44.53 7.62
C GLY A 91 -37.68 -43.05 7.62
N ASN A 92 -37.74 -42.47 6.43
CA ASN A 92 -37.52 -41.04 6.21
C ASN A 92 -38.84 -40.28 6.32
N TYR A 93 -38.88 -39.28 7.18
CA TYR A 93 -40.06 -38.46 7.43
C TYR A 93 -39.72 -36.97 7.33
N PRO A 94 -40.68 -36.14 6.89
CA PRO A 94 -40.50 -34.71 6.98
C PRO A 94 -40.45 -34.27 8.44
N PHE A 95 -39.69 -33.21 8.72
CA PHE A 95 -39.72 -32.56 10.03
C PHE A 95 -40.00 -31.06 9.87
N THR A 96 -40.53 -30.46 10.93
CA THR A 96 -40.63 -29.02 11.12
C THR A 96 -39.89 -28.64 12.39
N GLY A 97 -39.07 -27.60 12.34
CA GLY A 97 -38.37 -27.05 13.50
C GLY A 97 -38.86 -25.64 13.82
N THR A 98 -39.06 -25.32 15.09
CA THR A 98 -39.47 -23.96 15.54
C THR A 98 -38.38 -23.36 16.42
N TRP A 99 -37.97 -22.13 16.12
CA TRP A 99 -36.91 -21.46 16.89
C TRP A 99 -37.33 -21.22 18.34
N ASN A 100 -36.51 -21.65 19.29
CA ASN A 100 -36.75 -21.50 20.74
C ASN A 100 -35.87 -20.42 21.40
N GLY A 101 -35.03 -19.74 20.62
CA GLY A 101 -34.06 -18.74 21.10
C GLY A 101 -32.61 -19.21 21.13
N THR A 102 -32.35 -20.52 21.07
CA THR A 102 -30.99 -21.10 21.03
C THR A 102 -30.83 -22.17 19.95
N SER A 103 -31.89 -22.93 19.66
CA SER A 103 -31.94 -23.98 18.64
C SER A 103 -33.37 -24.12 18.09
N TYR A 104 -33.60 -25.08 17.20
CA TYR A 104 -34.94 -25.41 16.72
C TYR A 104 -35.51 -26.61 17.48
N ASP A 105 -36.69 -26.44 18.09
CA ASP A 105 -37.49 -27.55 18.62
C ASP A 105 -38.05 -28.35 17.44
N ILE A 106 -37.71 -29.63 17.33
CA ILE A 106 -38.07 -30.45 16.17
C ILE A 106 -39.31 -31.30 16.43
N ILE A 107 -40.21 -31.31 15.46
CA ILE A 107 -41.30 -32.26 15.33
C ILE A 107 -41.09 -33.01 14.02
N VAL A 108 -40.92 -34.33 14.11
CA VAL A 108 -40.92 -35.24 12.97
C VAL A 108 -42.36 -35.62 12.66
N GLU A 109 -42.81 -35.31 11.45
CA GLU A 109 -44.16 -35.56 10.95
C GLU A 109 -44.31 -37.01 10.48
N SER A 110 -44.08 -37.95 11.40
CA SER A 110 -44.25 -39.40 11.20
C SER A 110 -45.66 -39.91 11.46
N ARG A 111 -46.64 -39.00 11.57
CA ARG A 111 -48.05 -39.34 11.75
C ARG A 111 -48.73 -39.54 10.41
N TYR A 112 -49.12 -40.78 10.16
CA TYR A 112 -49.94 -41.19 9.02
C TYR A 112 -51.02 -42.16 9.50
N PHE A 113 -52.02 -42.40 8.66
CA PHE A 113 -53.06 -43.38 8.94
C PHE A 113 -52.56 -44.78 8.57
N ALA A 114 -52.50 -45.68 9.55
CA ALA A 114 -52.18 -47.09 9.37
C ALA A 114 -53.45 -47.86 9.01
N ASP A 115 -53.54 -48.29 7.75
CA ASP A 115 -54.72 -48.98 7.19
C ASP A 115 -54.60 -50.50 7.37
N THR A 116 -53.36 -51.00 7.40
CA THR A 116 -52.97 -52.40 7.51
C THR A 116 -51.98 -52.61 8.65
N ARG A 117 -51.86 -53.86 9.14
CA ARG A 117 -50.90 -54.21 10.19
C ARG A 117 -49.45 -54.01 9.75
N GLU A 118 -49.19 -54.00 8.45
CA GLU A 118 -47.86 -53.76 7.89
C GLU A 118 -47.44 -52.28 7.97
N ASP A 119 -48.38 -51.36 8.18
CA ASP A 119 -48.14 -49.92 8.25
C ASP A 119 -47.58 -49.44 9.61
N VAL A 120 -47.53 -50.31 10.62
CA VAL A 120 -46.97 -50.01 11.94
C VAL A 120 -45.67 -50.77 12.18
N CYS A 121 -44.86 -50.26 13.11
CA CYS A 121 -43.66 -50.93 13.59
C CYS A 121 -43.95 -52.43 13.91
N PRO A 122 -43.07 -53.38 13.54
CA PRO A 122 -43.33 -54.81 13.75
C PRO A 122 -43.77 -55.18 15.18
N GLU A 123 -43.25 -54.46 16.17
CA GLU A 123 -43.50 -54.62 17.60
C GLU A 123 -44.92 -54.17 18.01
N GLU A 124 -45.57 -53.29 17.24
CA GLU A 124 -46.94 -52.80 17.47
C GLU A 124 -48.02 -53.59 16.72
N ARG A 125 -47.64 -54.54 15.87
CA ARG A 125 -48.59 -55.38 15.14
C ARG A 125 -49.58 -56.14 16.02
N PRO A 126 -49.20 -56.69 17.20
CA PRO A 126 -50.16 -57.32 18.10
C PRO A 126 -51.24 -56.35 18.60
N ASN A 127 -50.88 -55.10 18.86
CA ASN A 127 -51.84 -54.06 19.26
C ASN A 127 -52.73 -53.67 18.09
N PHE A 128 -52.18 -53.57 16.87
CA PHE A 128 -52.97 -53.36 15.66
C PHE A 128 -54.01 -54.46 15.46
N ASP A 129 -53.61 -55.73 15.62
CA ASP A 129 -54.50 -56.89 15.49
C ASP A 129 -55.65 -56.87 16.54
N LEU A 130 -55.49 -56.14 17.65
CA LEU A 130 -56.50 -55.97 18.71
C LEU A 130 -57.39 -54.74 18.52
N TYR A 131 -56.81 -53.59 18.18
CA TYR A 131 -57.50 -52.30 18.18
C TYR A 131 -57.88 -51.80 16.77
N GLY A 132 -57.34 -52.41 15.72
CA GLY A 132 -57.63 -52.11 14.33
C GLY A 132 -56.94 -50.84 13.83
N GLN A 133 -57.50 -50.23 12.79
CA GLN A 133 -56.91 -49.08 12.10
C GLN A 133 -56.76 -47.86 13.02
N GLY A 134 -55.70 -47.07 12.82
CA GLY A 134 -55.39 -45.94 13.67
C GLY A 134 -54.31 -45.04 13.08
N TYR A 135 -53.90 -44.02 13.83
CA TYR A 135 -52.79 -43.14 13.43
C TYR A 135 -51.49 -43.59 14.08
N THR A 136 -50.37 -43.29 13.42
CA THR A 136 -49.05 -43.38 14.02
C THR A 136 -48.67 -42.11 14.80
N GLN A 137 -47.67 -42.22 15.66
CA GLN A 137 -47.17 -41.14 16.52
C GLN A 137 -46.17 -40.25 15.78
N ARG A 138 -46.17 -38.94 16.08
CA ARG A 138 -45.04 -38.04 15.80
C ARG A 138 -43.93 -38.23 16.82
N VAL A 139 -42.72 -37.86 16.41
CA VAL A 139 -41.51 -37.86 17.25
C VAL A 139 -41.08 -36.43 17.51
N GLY A 140 -40.72 -36.10 18.75
CA GLY A 140 -40.25 -34.77 19.15
C GLY A 140 -39.43 -34.81 20.43
N ASN A 141 -39.48 -33.75 21.23
CA ASN A 141 -38.73 -33.58 22.49
C ASN A 141 -37.19 -33.61 22.34
N PHE A 142 -36.68 -33.11 21.22
CA PHE A 142 -35.26 -32.84 21.01
C PHE A 142 -35.09 -31.55 20.22
N THR A 143 -33.87 -31.02 20.18
CA THR A 143 -33.56 -29.81 19.41
C THR A 143 -32.47 -30.06 18.40
N TYR A 144 -32.48 -29.27 17.32
CA TYR A 144 -31.54 -29.34 16.23
C TYR A 144 -31.07 -27.95 15.84
N MET A 145 -29.80 -27.81 15.48
CA MET A 145 -29.23 -26.58 14.95
C MET A 145 -28.41 -26.94 13.72
N PRO A 146 -28.86 -26.58 12.50
CA PRO A 146 -28.09 -26.83 11.30
C PRO A 146 -26.90 -25.89 11.22
N TYR A 147 -25.76 -26.39 10.76
CA TYR A 147 -24.56 -25.61 10.52
C TYR A 147 -24.16 -25.63 9.04
N GLY A 148 -23.48 -24.57 8.61
CA GLY A 148 -22.73 -24.49 7.37
C GLY A 148 -21.30 -24.05 7.66
N TYR A 149 -20.50 -23.84 6.63
CA TYR A 149 -19.09 -23.55 6.76
C TYR A 149 -18.71 -22.28 5.99
N VAL A 150 -17.78 -21.50 6.52
CA VAL A 150 -17.17 -20.35 5.83
C VAL A 150 -15.71 -20.66 5.56
N ARG A 151 -15.26 -20.42 4.32
CA ARG A 151 -13.86 -20.42 3.92
C ARG A 151 -13.55 -19.14 3.19
N ILE A 152 -12.35 -18.59 3.42
CA ILE A 152 -11.90 -17.37 2.75
C ILE A 152 -10.73 -17.72 1.83
N VAL A 153 -10.74 -17.09 0.66
CA VAL A 153 -9.65 -17.08 -0.31
C VAL A 153 -9.20 -15.63 -0.47
N LYS A 154 -7.89 -15.41 -0.32
CA LYS A 154 -7.27 -14.10 -0.40
C LYS A 154 -6.51 -13.98 -1.71
N GLU A 155 -6.71 -12.88 -2.40
CA GLU A 155 -6.03 -12.57 -3.67
C GLU A 155 -5.43 -11.17 -3.64
N SER A 156 -4.40 -10.97 -4.47
CA SER A 156 -3.84 -9.65 -4.78
C SER A 156 -4.64 -9.02 -5.92
N ALA A 157 -4.96 -7.73 -5.80
CA ALA A 157 -5.54 -6.95 -6.88
C ALA A 157 -4.55 -6.69 -8.03
N ASP A 158 -3.25 -6.80 -7.77
CA ASP A 158 -2.19 -6.61 -8.76
C ASP A 158 -1.06 -7.65 -8.59
N PRO A 159 -1.26 -8.88 -9.10
CA PRO A 159 -0.25 -9.93 -9.03
C PRO A 159 1.07 -9.58 -9.73
N ALA A 160 1.05 -8.72 -10.76
CA ALA A 160 2.27 -8.34 -11.47
C ALA A 160 3.24 -7.53 -10.58
N LEU A 161 2.71 -6.83 -9.57
CA LEU A 161 3.48 -6.09 -8.58
C LEU A 161 3.90 -6.97 -7.39
N THR A 162 3.04 -7.91 -6.99
CA THR A 162 3.23 -8.69 -5.75
C THR A 162 3.93 -10.04 -5.96
N ASP A 163 3.75 -10.68 -7.11
CA ASP A 163 4.29 -12.02 -7.35
C ASP A 163 5.82 -12.00 -7.39
N GLY A 164 6.43 -12.83 -6.54
CA GLY A 164 7.89 -12.91 -6.42
C GLY A 164 8.54 -11.74 -5.68
N ASN A 165 7.76 -10.82 -5.09
CA ASN A 165 8.26 -9.74 -4.26
C ASN A 165 8.09 -10.09 -2.77
N ALA A 166 9.21 -10.17 -2.03
CA ALA A 166 9.21 -10.58 -0.63
C ALA A 166 8.47 -9.62 0.32
N MET A 167 8.11 -8.42 -0.14
CA MET A 167 7.40 -7.43 0.67
C MET A 167 5.89 -7.62 0.74
N TYR A 168 5.37 -8.63 0.03
CA TYR A 168 3.95 -8.98 -0.03
C TYR A 168 3.74 -10.44 0.34
N SER A 169 2.76 -10.71 1.18
CA SER A 169 2.32 -12.06 1.53
C SER A 169 0.80 -12.10 1.58
N LEU A 170 0.21 -13.23 1.21
CA LEU A 170 -1.22 -13.47 1.42
C LEU A 170 -1.49 -14.14 2.78
N ALA A 171 -0.44 -14.57 3.49
CA ALA A 171 -0.55 -15.24 4.78
C ALA A 171 -0.78 -14.24 5.92
N GLY A 172 -1.44 -14.72 6.97
CA GLY A 172 -1.58 -13.98 8.22
C GLY A 172 -2.61 -12.85 8.19
N ALA A 173 -3.42 -12.74 7.12
CA ALA A 173 -4.63 -11.92 7.14
C ALA A 173 -5.61 -12.50 8.15
N GLU A 174 -6.22 -11.67 8.99
CA GLU A 174 -7.21 -12.11 9.98
C GLU A 174 -8.60 -11.55 9.65
N PHE A 175 -9.57 -12.45 9.58
CA PHE A 175 -10.96 -12.14 9.26
C PHE A 175 -11.85 -12.49 10.44
N THR A 176 -12.60 -11.50 10.94
CA THR A 176 -13.61 -11.71 11.96
C THR A 176 -14.96 -11.96 11.29
N VAL A 177 -15.61 -13.08 11.63
CA VAL A 177 -16.95 -13.44 11.18
C VAL A 177 -17.95 -13.11 12.27
N THR A 178 -18.97 -12.33 11.93
CA THR A 178 -19.97 -11.79 12.88
C THR A 178 -21.38 -12.10 12.41
N SER A 179 -22.28 -12.52 13.31
CA SER A 179 -23.71 -12.71 13.02
C SER A 179 -24.44 -11.37 12.88
N GLN A 180 -25.71 -11.43 12.44
CA GLN A 180 -26.54 -10.22 12.22
C GLN A 180 -26.78 -9.39 13.47
N ASP A 181 -26.71 -10.00 14.66
CA ASP A 181 -26.86 -9.35 15.96
C ASP A 181 -25.57 -8.67 16.46
N GLY A 182 -24.46 -8.83 15.72
CA GLY A 182 -23.15 -8.28 16.08
C GLY A 182 -22.28 -9.23 16.93
N SER A 183 -22.71 -10.46 17.19
CA SER A 183 -21.93 -11.45 17.94
C SER A 183 -20.79 -12.02 17.07
N VAL A 184 -19.58 -12.10 17.63
CA VAL A 184 -18.42 -12.69 16.94
C VAL A 184 -18.54 -14.21 16.98
N LEU A 185 -18.57 -14.83 15.79
CA LEU A 185 -18.70 -16.28 15.61
C LEU A 185 -17.34 -16.97 15.50
N GLY A 186 -16.31 -16.25 15.05
CA GLY A 186 -14.95 -16.77 14.99
C GLY A 186 -14.01 -15.88 14.20
N VAL A 187 -12.73 -16.29 14.18
CA VAL A 187 -11.68 -15.64 13.39
C VAL A 187 -11.05 -16.68 12.47
N LEU A 188 -10.89 -16.33 11.20
CA LEU A 188 -10.18 -17.12 10.20
C LEU A 188 -8.86 -16.42 9.85
N THR A 189 -7.80 -17.20 9.68
CA THR A 189 -6.48 -16.68 9.30
C THR A 189 -5.99 -17.37 8.04
N THR A 190 -5.46 -16.60 7.09
CA THR A 190 -4.96 -17.13 5.82
C THR A 190 -3.59 -17.80 5.98
N GLY A 191 -3.39 -18.91 5.28
CA GLY A 191 -2.09 -19.55 5.09
C GLY A 191 -1.29 -18.93 3.93
N GLU A 192 -0.15 -19.54 3.61
CA GLU A 192 0.74 -19.12 2.52
C GLU A 192 0.07 -19.10 1.14
N ASP A 193 -0.89 -20.00 0.91
CA ASP A 193 -1.67 -20.05 -0.34
C ASP A 193 -2.82 -19.03 -0.39
N GLY A 194 -2.90 -18.13 0.60
CA GLY A 194 -3.98 -17.16 0.72
C GLY A 194 -5.30 -17.75 1.18
N THR A 195 -5.37 -19.04 1.54
CA THR A 195 -6.63 -19.66 1.94
C THR A 195 -6.71 -19.92 3.44
N THR A 196 -7.91 -19.90 4.00
CA THR A 196 -8.15 -20.22 5.40
C THR A 196 -8.60 -21.68 5.56
N GLY A 197 -8.62 -22.19 6.79
CA GLY A 197 -9.48 -23.33 7.12
C GLY A 197 -10.98 -23.00 6.95
N THR A 198 -11.84 -23.88 7.44
CA THR A 198 -13.28 -23.63 7.51
C THR A 198 -13.71 -23.24 8.92
N LEU A 199 -14.61 -22.28 9.06
CA LEU A 199 -15.32 -21.98 10.31
C LEU A 199 -16.73 -22.54 10.22
N GLU A 200 -17.14 -23.36 11.19
CA GLU A 200 -18.50 -23.84 11.33
C GLU A 200 -19.40 -22.74 11.93
N VAL A 201 -20.53 -22.47 11.29
CA VAL A 201 -21.42 -21.33 11.59
C VAL A 201 -22.87 -21.79 11.52
N PRO A 202 -23.77 -21.36 12.44
CA PRO A 202 -25.18 -21.71 12.33
C PRO A 202 -25.76 -21.27 10.97
N ALA A 203 -26.42 -22.19 10.30
CA ALA A 203 -26.99 -21.98 8.96
C ALA A 203 -28.36 -21.27 9.03
N GLY A 204 -28.81 -20.75 7.89
CA GLY A 204 -30.08 -20.03 7.77
C GLY A 204 -29.99 -18.52 8.03
N GLN A 205 -28.79 -18.00 8.27
CA GLN A 205 -28.52 -16.58 8.47
C GLN A 205 -27.50 -16.03 7.46
N THR A 206 -27.42 -14.71 7.39
CA THR A 206 -26.32 -13.99 6.72
C THR A 206 -25.32 -13.53 7.77
N VAL A 207 -24.03 -13.78 7.54
CA VAL A 207 -22.95 -13.27 8.38
C VAL A 207 -22.20 -12.14 7.69
N THR A 208 -21.58 -11.26 8.47
CA THR A 208 -20.64 -10.25 7.99
C THR A 208 -19.21 -10.74 8.25
N ILE A 209 -18.37 -10.67 7.23
CA ILE A 209 -16.95 -11.04 7.29
C ILE A 209 -16.15 -9.76 7.09
N ARG A 210 -15.35 -9.40 8.09
CA ARG A 210 -14.50 -8.21 8.07
C ARG A 210 -13.04 -8.60 8.17
N GLU A 211 -12.23 -8.10 7.25
CA GLU A 211 -10.77 -8.15 7.39
C GLU A 211 -10.36 -7.20 8.53
N THR A 212 -9.91 -7.77 9.63
CA THR A 212 -9.50 -7.01 10.83
C THR A 212 -8.01 -6.74 10.86
N LYS A 213 -7.24 -7.52 10.11
CA LYS A 213 -5.81 -7.33 9.91
C LYS A 213 -5.46 -7.74 8.48
N PRO A 214 -5.11 -6.79 7.61
CA PRO A 214 -4.61 -7.10 6.27
C PRO A 214 -3.32 -7.91 6.36
N PRO A 215 -3.03 -8.75 5.35
CA PRO A 215 -1.76 -9.43 5.31
C PRO A 215 -0.62 -8.46 4.96
N GLU A 216 0.61 -8.91 5.11
CA GLU A 216 1.78 -8.06 4.95
C GLU A 216 1.84 -7.44 3.54
N GLY A 217 2.02 -6.11 3.48
CA GLY A 217 2.16 -5.36 2.24
C GLY A 217 0.85 -4.94 1.58
N PHE A 218 -0.30 -5.30 2.14
CA PHE A 218 -1.61 -4.99 1.55
C PHE A 218 -2.40 -3.94 2.35
N LEU A 219 -3.33 -3.29 1.66
CA LEU A 219 -4.33 -2.40 2.22
C LEU A 219 -5.61 -3.18 2.55
N PRO A 220 -6.37 -2.80 3.59
CA PRO A 220 -7.57 -3.53 4.02
C PRO A 220 -8.65 -3.57 2.93
N ALA A 221 -9.25 -4.74 2.73
CA ALA A 221 -10.45 -4.89 1.91
C ALA A 221 -11.75 -4.51 2.66
N ALA A 222 -12.76 -4.16 1.86
CA ALA A 222 -14.11 -3.91 2.37
C ALA A 222 -14.75 -5.19 2.91
N GLU A 223 -15.55 -5.06 3.98
CA GLU A 223 -16.32 -6.17 4.53
C GLU A 223 -17.35 -6.73 3.54
N GLN A 224 -17.65 -8.03 3.67
CA GLN A 224 -18.60 -8.73 2.81
C GLN A 224 -19.67 -9.45 3.63
N ALA A 225 -20.89 -9.53 3.09
CA ALA A 225 -22.01 -10.24 3.70
C ALA A 225 -22.31 -11.53 2.93
N VAL A 226 -22.47 -12.65 3.64
CA VAL A 226 -22.54 -13.99 3.05
C VAL A 226 -23.62 -14.83 3.73
N ALA A 227 -24.49 -15.46 2.93
CA ALA A 227 -25.52 -16.37 3.44
C ALA A 227 -24.91 -17.75 3.74
N ILE A 228 -25.30 -18.33 4.88
CA ILE A 228 -24.82 -19.65 5.32
C ILE A 228 -25.91 -20.70 5.09
N THR A 229 -25.64 -21.64 4.18
CA THR A 229 -26.52 -22.76 3.88
C THR A 229 -26.08 -24.00 4.65
N THR A 230 -27.04 -24.80 5.09
CA THR A 230 -26.81 -26.05 5.83
C THR A 230 -25.91 -27.01 5.04
N GLN A 231 -24.86 -27.52 5.68
CA GLN A 231 -23.86 -28.46 5.14
C GLN A 231 -23.05 -27.97 3.94
N GLU A 232 -23.23 -26.72 3.51
CA GLU A 232 -22.45 -26.14 2.42
C GLU A 232 -21.28 -25.33 2.96
N THR A 233 -20.23 -25.21 2.15
CA THR A 233 -19.13 -24.28 2.42
C THR A 233 -19.27 -23.03 1.55
N ALA A 234 -19.59 -21.90 2.17
CA ALA A 234 -19.51 -20.60 1.53
C ALA A 234 -18.04 -20.20 1.38
N THR A 235 -17.54 -20.20 0.15
CA THR A 235 -16.18 -19.73 -0.17
C THR A 235 -16.24 -18.28 -0.64
N VAL A 236 -15.51 -17.41 0.06
CA VAL A 236 -15.58 -15.95 -0.11
C VAL A 236 -14.22 -15.44 -0.51
N THR A 237 -14.15 -14.66 -1.58
CA THR A 237 -12.88 -14.11 -2.08
C THR A 237 -12.72 -12.67 -1.64
N PHE A 238 -11.58 -12.36 -1.00
CA PHE A 238 -11.17 -11.01 -0.65
C PHE A 238 -9.94 -10.61 -1.48
N THR A 239 -10.08 -9.54 -2.24
CA THR A 239 -9.01 -9.01 -3.10
C THR A 239 -8.48 -7.71 -2.48
N ASP A 240 -7.19 -7.66 -2.17
CA ASP A 240 -6.59 -6.45 -1.58
C ASP A 240 -5.71 -5.73 -2.58
N ALA A 241 -5.75 -4.40 -2.51
CA ALA A 241 -4.77 -3.57 -3.19
C ALA A 241 -3.41 -3.68 -2.47
N PRO A 242 -2.31 -3.95 -3.19
CA PRO A 242 -0.98 -3.85 -2.61
C PRO A 242 -0.65 -2.40 -2.27
N ALA A 243 0.10 -2.20 -1.20
CA ALA A 243 0.64 -0.89 -0.86
C ALA A 243 1.86 -0.57 -1.74
N TYR A 244 1.85 0.60 -2.37
CA TYR A 244 2.96 1.14 -3.16
C TYR A 244 2.85 2.67 -3.16
N ASP A 245 3.92 3.35 -3.55
CA ASP A 245 3.90 4.79 -3.84
C ASP A 245 3.85 5.05 -5.35
N PRO A 246 3.21 6.12 -5.82
CA PRO A 246 3.37 6.56 -7.20
C PRO A 246 4.82 7.00 -7.44
N ALA A 247 5.42 6.58 -8.55
CA ALA A 247 6.74 7.07 -8.96
C ALA A 247 6.58 8.46 -9.60
N GLY A 248 6.63 9.49 -8.75
CA GLY A 248 6.54 10.90 -9.14
C GLY A 248 7.90 11.47 -9.57
N LEU A 249 8.19 12.67 -9.09
CA LEU A 249 9.51 13.28 -9.25
C LEU A 249 10.54 12.53 -8.39
N MET A 250 11.51 11.88 -9.03
CA MET A 250 12.52 11.06 -8.35
C MET A 250 13.67 11.91 -7.83
N VAL A 251 14.07 12.98 -8.51
CA VAL A 251 15.15 13.83 -8.01
C VAL A 251 15.00 15.26 -8.52
N ALA A 252 15.33 16.22 -7.65
CA ALA A 252 15.43 17.63 -8.00
C ALA A 252 16.86 18.12 -7.77
N LYS A 253 17.65 18.16 -8.84
CA LYS A 253 19.02 18.66 -8.88
C LYS A 253 19.02 20.18 -9.02
N TYR A 254 19.83 20.87 -8.23
CA TYR A 254 19.96 22.32 -8.29
C TYR A 254 21.38 22.81 -8.06
N ASP A 255 21.68 24.01 -8.54
CA ASP A 255 22.98 24.65 -8.30
C ASP A 255 23.21 24.91 -6.80
N GLY A 256 24.22 24.26 -6.22
CA GLY A 256 24.49 24.26 -4.78
C GLY A 256 24.98 25.61 -4.23
N GLU A 257 25.39 26.54 -5.10
CA GLU A 257 25.71 27.91 -4.73
C GLU A 257 24.44 28.81 -4.70
N ARG A 258 23.26 28.22 -4.91
CA ARG A 258 21.95 28.87 -4.86
C ARG A 258 21.00 28.18 -3.88
N THR A 259 19.90 28.85 -3.54
CA THR A 259 18.79 28.24 -2.83
C THR A 259 17.84 27.58 -3.83
N CYS A 260 17.48 26.32 -3.62
CA CYS A 260 16.39 25.67 -4.35
C CYS A 260 15.10 26.51 -4.18
N ASN A 261 14.63 27.16 -5.24
CA ASN A 261 13.45 28.02 -5.23
C ASN A 261 12.54 27.76 -6.44
N ASP A 262 11.32 28.29 -6.39
CA ASP A 262 10.27 28.06 -7.41
C ASP A 262 10.57 28.72 -8.79
N GLU A 263 11.69 29.43 -8.93
CA GLU A 263 12.06 30.21 -10.13
C GLU A 263 12.96 29.41 -11.10
N GLY A 264 13.21 28.13 -10.77
CA GLY A 264 13.99 27.20 -11.55
C GLY A 264 15.32 26.88 -10.88
N ASN A 265 15.83 25.67 -11.11
CA ASN A 265 17.10 25.23 -10.51
C ASN A 265 18.35 25.90 -11.15
N LEU A 266 18.13 26.81 -12.12
CA LEU A 266 19.05 27.70 -12.83
C LEU A 266 20.55 27.36 -12.70
N PRO A 267 21.19 26.79 -13.73
CA PRO A 267 22.63 26.57 -13.72
C PRO A 267 23.44 27.89 -13.75
N GLN A 268 24.70 27.84 -13.32
CA GLN A 268 25.63 28.96 -13.40
C GLN A 268 26.62 28.83 -14.57
N GLY A 269 26.92 29.96 -15.22
CA GLY A 269 27.94 29.98 -16.26
C GLY A 269 27.56 29.17 -17.49
N ALA A 270 28.45 28.27 -17.91
CA ALA A 270 28.23 27.35 -19.02
C ALA A 270 27.65 26.01 -18.57
N ALA A 271 27.45 25.82 -17.26
CA ALA A 271 26.97 24.56 -16.72
C ALA A 271 25.52 24.31 -17.14
N THR A 272 25.13 23.04 -17.12
CA THR A 272 23.75 22.60 -17.34
C THR A 272 23.35 21.62 -16.26
N LEU A 273 22.08 21.65 -15.86
CA LEU A 273 21.50 20.64 -14.98
C LEU A 273 20.98 19.43 -15.75
N GLU A 274 20.90 19.50 -17.07
CA GLU A 274 20.44 18.42 -17.95
C GLU A 274 21.50 17.32 -18.08
N GLY A 275 21.05 16.07 -18.09
CA GLY A 275 21.88 14.92 -18.40
C GLY A 275 22.76 14.41 -17.25
N ALA A 276 22.54 14.86 -16.02
CA ALA A 276 23.10 14.20 -14.84
C ALA A 276 22.36 12.87 -14.66
N GLU A 277 23.10 11.79 -14.44
CA GLU A 277 22.51 10.46 -14.28
C GLU A 277 22.49 10.08 -12.79
N PHE A 278 21.33 9.65 -12.31
CA PHE A 278 21.12 9.12 -10.98
C PHE A 278 20.81 7.64 -11.07
N THR A 279 21.57 6.83 -10.33
CA THR A 279 21.26 5.41 -10.16
C THR A 279 20.27 5.25 -9.01
N ILE A 280 19.25 4.45 -9.25
CA ILE A 280 18.17 4.12 -8.32
C ILE A 280 18.15 2.62 -8.16
N GLU A 281 18.30 2.14 -6.93
CA GLU A 281 18.30 0.72 -6.57
C GLU A 281 17.13 0.43 -5.65
N TYR A 282 16.25 -0.48 -6.06
CA TYR A 282 15.12 -0.95 -5.27
C TYR A 282 15.42 -2.33 -4.68
N TYR A 283 15.15 -2.47 -3.39
CA TYR A 283 15.29 -3.70 -2.64
C TYR A 283 13.94 -4.09 -2.05
N ASP A 284 13.53 -5.34 -2.24
CA ASP A 284 12.37 -5.96 -1.62
C ASP A 284 12.66 -6.37 -0.17
N THR A 285 13.18 -5.41 0.62
CA THR A 285 13.39 -5.54 2.06
C THR A 285 13.13 -4.21 2.77
N LEU A 286 12.78 -4.27 4.06
CA LEU A 286 12.74 -3.14 4.99
C LEU A 286 13.63 -3.36 6.22
N SER A 287 14.45 -4.41 6.20
CA SER A 287 15.17 -4.90 7.38
C SER A 287 16.36 -4.05 7.81
N TYR A 288 16.74 -3.04 7.02
CA TYR A 288 17.92 -2.21 7.25
C TYR A 288 17.54 -0.75 7.50
N ASP A 289 18.24 -0.09 8.42
CA ASP A 289 17.96 1.29 8.81
C ASP A 289 18.83 2.31 8.06
N ASN A 290 19.83 1.87 7.32
CA ASN A 290 20.70 2.72 6.51
C ASN A 290 21.42 1.93 5.41
N TYR A 291 22.00 2.67 4.46
CA TYR A 291 22.71 2.11 3.32
C TYR A 291 23.95 1.30 3.71
N THR A 292 24.72 1.71 4.72
CA THR A 292 25.93 0.98 5.13
C THR A 292 25.59 -0.46 5.53
N ALA A 293 24.58 -0.63 6.39
CA ALA A 293 24.13 -1.96 6.83
C ALA A 293 23.56 -2.80 5.68
N LEU A 294 22.80 -2.16 4.78
CA LEU A 294 22.27 -2.80 3.58
C LEU A 294 23.40 -3.28 2.66
N ASN A 295 24.38 -2.42 2.36
CA ASN A 295 25.50 -2.75 1.49
C ASN A 295 26.41 -3.85 2.10
N GLU A 296 26.66 -3.80 3.41
CA GLU A 296 27.42 -4.84 4.14
C GLU A 296 26.73 -6.22 4.11
N SER A 297 25.39 -6.26 3.96
CA SER A 297 24.66 -7.52 3.85
C SER A 297 24.91 -8.26 2.53
N GLY A 298 25.37 -7.55 1.48
CA GLY A 298 25.66 -8.11 0.17
C GLY A 298 24.45 -8.57 -0.63
N ILE A 299 23.22 -8.19 -0.23
CA ILE A 299 22.04 -8.44 -1.06
C ILE A 299 22.07 -7.58 -2.32
N ALA A 300 21.66 -8.14 -3.45
CA ALA A 300 21.53 -7.40 -4.70
C ALA A 300 20.18 -6.64 -4.73
N PRO A 301 20.10 -5.50 -5.43
CA PRO A 301 18.82 -4.87 -5.69
C PRO A 301 17.92 -5.78 -6.52
N ALA A 302 16.62 -5.79 -6.21
CA ALA A 302 15.60 -6.50 -6.97
C ALA A 302 15.36 -5.84 -8.34
N ARG A 303 15.49 -4.51 -8.41
CA ARG A 303 15.54 -3.73 -9.66
C ARG A 303 16.48 -2.55 -9.53
N ALA A 304 17.08 -2.15 -10.66
CA ALA A 304 17.88 -0.95 -10.74
C ALA A 304 17.54 -0.13 -11.99
N TRP A 305 17.57 1.19 -11.85
CA TRP A 305 17.30 2.15 -12.91
C TRP A 305 18.35 3.25 -12.91
N VAL A 306 18.66 3.77 -14.09
CA VAL A 306 19.44 4.99 -14.27
C VAL A 306 18.54 5.99 -14.96
N VAL A 307 18.31 7.14 -14.32
CA VAL A 307 17.51 8.24 -14.87
C VAL A 307 18.37 9.47 -15.10
N ALA A 308 18.12 10.20 -16.17
CA ALA A 308 18.77 11.47 -16.48
C ALA A 308 17.88 12.66 -16.14
N THR A 309 18.48 13.73 -15.61
CA THR A 309 17.78 14.99 -15.37
C THR A 309 17.47 15.73 -16.66
N ASP A 310 16.32 16.41 -16.70
CA ASP A 310 15.93 17.34 -17.75
C ASP A 310 16.61 18.72 -17.60
N ALA A 311 16.31 19.64 -18.52
CA ALA A 311 16.83 21.01 -18.50
C ALA A 311 16.47 21.81 -17.22
N ASN A 312 15.47 21.37 -16.45
CA ASN A 312 15.08 21.99 -15.18
C ASN A 312 15.75 21.29 -13.98
N GLY A 313 16.59 20.29 -14.20
CA GLY A 313 17.24 19.50 -13.15
C GLY A 313 16.30 18.46 -12.51
N PHE A 314 15.22 18.08 -13.18
CA PHE A 314 14.27 17.09 -12.67
C PHE A 314 14.46 15.75 -13.38
N ALA A 315 14.40 14.64 -12.64
CA ALA A 315 14.27 13.32 -13.25
C ALA A 315 13.07 12.57 -12.67
N PHE A 316 12.32 11.92 -13.55
CA PHE A 316 11.16 11.10 -13.23
C PHE A 316 11.47 9.63 -13.54
N LEU A 317 10.70 8.70 -12.98
CA LEU A 317 10.78 7.29 -13.38
C LEU A 317 9.82 7.03 -14.54
N ASP A 318 10.15 7.55 -15.72
CA ASP A 318 9.37 7.40 -16.94
C ASP A 318 10.27 7.14 -18.16
N GLU A 319 9.65 6.89 -19.32
CA GLU A 319 10.38 6.58 -20.56
C GLU A 319 11.27 7.74 -21.05
N ALA A 320 10.91 8.99 -20.75
CA ALA A 320 11.66 10.16 -21.23
C ALA A 320 12.97 10.37 -20.47
N HIS A 321 13.01 9.98 -19.20
CA HIS A 321 14.17 10.16 -18.32
C HIS A 321 14.96 8.87 -18.10
N LEU A 322 14.38 7.68 -18.35
CA LEU A 322 15.06 6.41 -18.18
C LEU A 322 16.19 6.23 -19.22
N VAL A 323 17.43 6.15 -18.74
CA VAL A 323 18.64 5.94 -19.55
C VAL A 323 18.91 4.44 -19.73
N SER A 324 18.82 3.68 -18.65
CA SER A 324 19.01 2.23 -18.63
C SER A 324 18.45 1.60 -17.35
N GLY A 325 18.38 0.27 -17.30
CA GLY A 325 17.91 -0.47 -16.14
C GLY A 325 16.79 -1.44 -16.47
N ASP A 326 16.14 -1.95 -15.43
CA ASP A 326 14.99 -2.85 -15.53
C ASP A 326 13.72 -2.11 -15.97
N ASP A 327 12.70 -2.85 -16.40
CA ASP A 327 11.36 -2.26 -16.58
C ASP A 327 10.86 -1.71 -15.24
N PRO A 328 10.29 -0.49 -15.16
CA PRO A 328 9.68 -0.01 -13.92
C PRO A 328 8.47 -0.85 -13.53
N TYR A 329 8.20 -0.98 -12.23
CA TYR A 329 6.91 -1.47 -11.75
C TYR A 329 5.81 -0.51 -12.19
N ARG A 330 4.65 -1.04 -12.56
CA ARG A 330 3.51 -0.25 -13.03
C ARG A 330 2.25 -0.69 -12.33
N ASP A 331 1.37 0.26 -12.05
CA ASP A 331 0.01 -0.06 -11.61
C ASP A 331 -0.86 -0.52 -12.79
N ALA A 332 -2.11 -0.91 -12.49
CA ALA A 332 -3.10 -1.32 -13.49
C ALA A 332 -3.42 -0.25 -14.56
N SER A 333 -3.07 1.03 -14.34
CA SER A 333 -3.21 2.10 -15.33
C SER A 333 -1.97 2.26 -16.23
N GLY A 334 -0.88 1.56 -15.93
CA GLY A 334 0.39 1.62 -16.65
C GLY A 334 1.34 2.70 -16.11
N GLN A 335 0.97 3.42 -15.06
CA GLN A 335 1.81 4.45 -14.46
C GLN A 335 2.91 3.79 -13.62
N ALA A 336 4.13 4.34 -13.67
CA ALA A 336 5.24 3.83 -12.86
C ALA A 336 4.95 4.02 -11.37
N VAL A 337 5.29 2.99 -10.59
CA VAL A 337 5.10 2.95 -9.13
C VAL A 337 6.35 2.42 -8.45
N ILE A 338 6.45 2.69 -7.16
CA ILE A 338 7.49 2.20 -6.27
C ILE A 338 6.82 1.24 -5.29
N PRO A 339 7.03 -0.08 -5.41
CA PRO A 339 6.47 -1.03 -4.46
C PRO A 339 7.01 -0.79 -3.05
N ARG A 340 6.33 -1.36 -2.06
CA ARG A 340 6.82 -1.43 -0.68
C ARG A 340 8.23 -2.01 -0.67
N GLY A 341 9.15 -1.42 0.10
CA GLY A 341 10.55 -1.85 0.14
C GLY A 341 11.51 -0.70 0.43
N THR A 342 12.79 -0.89 0.16
CA THR A 342 13.85 0.10 0.38
C THR A 342 14.36 0.63 -0.95
N LEU A 343 14.56 1.94 -1.03
CA LEU A 343 15.03 2.63 -2.22
C LEU A 343 16.31 3.40 -1.90
N VAL A 344 17.35 3.17 -2.71
CA VAL A 344 18.64 3.82 -2.62
C VAL A 344 18.86 4.64 -3.89
N MET A 345 19.37 5.86 -3.75
CA MET A 345 19.68 6.71 -4.88
C MET A 345 20.98 7.47 -4.67
N TYR A 346 21.81 7.54 -5.71
CA TYR A 346 23.04 8.33 -5.74
C TYR A 346 23.29 8.87 -7.14
N GLU A 347 24.05 9.94 -7.25
CA GLU A 347 24.48 10.45 -8.55
C GLU A 347 25.59 9.53 -9.09
N SER A 348 25.41 9.02 -10.31
CA SER A 348 26.38 8.13 -10.96
C SER A 348 27.18 8.84 -12.06
N LYS A 349 26.67 9.97 -12.57
CA LYS A 349 27.37 10.80 -13.54
C LYS A 349 26.90 12.26 -13.44
N PRO A 350 27.82 13.24 -13.33
CA PRO A 350 27.45 14.64 -13.29
C PRO A 350 26.99 15.14 -14.67
N SER A 351 26.15 16.17 -14.65
CA SER A 351 25.87 16.98 -15.84
C SER A 351 27.07 17.86 -16.21
N GLU A 352 27.07 18.37 -17.44
CA GLU A 352 28.17 19.21 -17.92
C GLU A 352 28.34 20.48 -17.06
N GLY A 353 29.58 20.71 -16.63
CA GLY A 353 29.94 21.86 -15.80
C GLY A 353 29.78 21.67 -14.29
N TYR A 354 29.33 20.50 -13.81
CA TYR A 354 29.27 20.17 -12.38
C TYR A 354 30.26 19.06 -12.00
N VAL A 355 30.67 19.06 -10.73
CA VAL A 355 31.45 18.00 -10.10
C VAL A 355 30.50 16.88 -9.68
N LEU A 356 30.90 15.62 -9.84
CA LEU A 356 30.14 14.48 -9.33
C LEU A 356 29.92 14.61 -7.82
N ASN A 357 28.67 14.60 -7.39
CA ASN A 357 28.28 14.65 -5.99
C ASN A 357 28.35 13.24 -5.35
N SER A 358 29.57 12.77 -5.09
CA SER A 358 29.79 11.45 -4.47
C SER A 358 29.30 11.34 -3.02
N ASP A 359 29.02 12.46 -2.37
CA ASP A 359 28.54 12.51 -0.99
C ASP A 359 27.01 12.41 -0.91
N PHE A 360 26.30 12.61 -2.03
CA PHE A 360 24.85 12.46 -2.08
C PHE A 360 24.46 10.98 -2.06
N LEU A 361 23.59 10.66 -1.09
CA LEU A 361 22.98 9.35 -0.96
C LEU A 361 21.59 9.50 -0.34
N SER A 362 20.56 9.08 -1.07
CA SER A 362 19.21 8.93 -0.53
C SER A 362 18.98 7.48 -0.13
N PHE A 363 18.50 7.26 1.09
CA PHE A 363 18.05 5.96 1.58
C PHE A 363 16.64 6.14 2.15
N GLN A 364 15.66 5.48 1.56
CA GLN A 364 14.25 5.67 1.94
C GLN A 364 13.52 4.33 2.03
N LYS A 365 12.69 4.20 3.05
CA LYS A 365 11.75 3.08 3.20
C LYS A 365 10.39 3.49 2.66
N ILE A 366 9.86 2.69 1.76
CA ILE A 366 8.60 2.93 1.05
C ILE A 366 7.53 2.04 1.65
N GLN A 367 6.40 2.65 2.04
CA GLN A 367 5.25 1.95 2.62
C GLN A 367 5.65 1.01 3.77
N GLU A 368 6.59 1.43 4.64
CA GLU A 368 7.05 0.64 5.79
C GLU A 368 5.88 0.17 6.64
N GLN A 369 4.94 1.09 6.86
CA GLN A 369 3.59 0.85 7.31
C GLN A 369 2.64 1.12 6.14
N PRO A 370 1.95 0.11 5.58
CA PRO A 370 0.96 0.31 4.53
C PRO A 370 -0.08 1.37 4.90
N VAL A 371 -0.14 2.46 4.12
CA VAL A 371 -1.09 3.55 4.30
C VAL A 371 -1.76 3.91 3.00
N GLU A 372 -3.09 3.91 3.02
CA GLU A 372 -3.90 4.28 1.88
C GLU A 372 -3.77 5.78 1.59
N ASN A 373 -3.66 6.15 0.31
CA ASN A 373 -3.66 7.55 -0.17
C ASN A 373 -2.55 8.44 0.41
N ALA A 374 -1.46 7.88 0.93
CA ALA A 374 -0.30 8.60 1.41
C ALA A 374 0.95 8.21 0.62
N VAL A 375 1.75 9.21 0.23
CA VAL A 375 3.05 9.00 -0.43
C VAL A 375 4.13 9.06 0.64
N THR A 376 4.86 7.97 0.81
CA THR A 376 5.96 7.86 1.78
C THR A 376 7.30 8.34 1.22
N TYR A 377 7.51 8.18 -0.09
CA TYR A 377 8.66 8.67 -0.81
C TYR A 377 8.76 10.21 -0.74
N GLN A 378 9.94 10.69 -0.38
CA GLN A 378 10.25 12.12 -0.33
C GLN A 378 11.29 12.43 -1.40
N THR A 379 10.94 13.26 -2.38
CA THR A 379 11.86 13.67 -3.43
C THR A 379 13.10 14.33 -2.84
N PRO A 380 14.32 13.78 -3.04
CA PRO A 380 15.56 14.44 -2.65
C PRO A 380 15.81 15.70 -3.48
N GLN A 381 16.21 16.77 -2.79
CA GLN A 381 16.78 17.97 -3.40
C GLN A 381 18.31 17.89 -3.32
N VAL A 382 18.98 17.92 -4.46
CA VAL A 382 20.41 17.62 -4.56
C VAL A 382 21.18 18.87 -4.96
N PRO A 383 21.97 19.48 -4.05
CA PRO A 383 22.84 20.60 -4.37
C PRO A 383 24.06 20.15 -5.17
N GLU A 384 24.50 20.99 -6.09
CA GLU A 384 25.56 20.64 -7.03
C GLU A 384 26.66 21.67 -7.11
N GLN A 385 27.91 21.21 -7.09
CA GLN A 385 29.06 22.08 -7.12
C GLN A 385 29.52 22.29 -8.56
N VAL A 386 29.45 23.54 -9.03
CA VAL A 386 29.98 23.93 -10.35
C VAL A 386 31.49 23.68 -10.38
N VAL A 387 31.99 23.20 -11.52
CA VAL A 387 33.43 23.05 -11.77
C VAL A 387 34.08 24.43 -11.81
N ARG A 388 35.05 24.65 -10.92
CA ARG A 388 35.85 25.88 -10.85
C ARG A 388 37.31 25.59 -11.16
N GLY A 389 37.97 26.54 -11.81
CA GLY A 389 39.37 26.44 -12.18
C GLY A 389 40.13 27.74 -11.93
N ASP A 390 41.41 27.61 -11.60
CA ASP A 390 42.30 28.75 -11.40
C ASP A 390 43.00 29.15 -12.70
N LEU A 391 43.22 30.46 -12.86
CA LEU A 391 44.02 31.06 -13.92
C LEU A 391 45.34 31.57 -13.35
N THR A 392 46.44 31.22 -14.01
CA THR A 392 47.77 31.76 -13.71
C THR A 392 48.47 32.26 -14.96
N PHE A 393 49.21 33.37 -14.86
CA PHE A 393 50.07 33.82 -15.94
C PHE A 393 51.21 34.71 -15.44
N SER A 394 52.17 34.96 -16.33
CA SER A 394 53.32 35.82 -16.09
C SER A 394 53.38 36.93 -17.13
N LYS A 395 53.29 38.20 -16.71
CA LYS A 395 53.50 39.34 -17.59
C LYS A 395 54.97 39.73 -17.66
N LYS A 396 55.47 39.75 -18.90
CA LYS A 396 56.86 40.08 -19.22
C LYS A 396 56.96 41.10 -20.35
N THR A 397 58.11 41.76 -20.45
CA THR A 397 58.51 42.52 -21.64
C THR A 397 58.81 41.54 -22.80
N GLY A 398 58.56 41.98 -24.04
CA GLY A 398 58.77 41.14 -25.23
C GLY A 398 60.24 40.86 -25.54
N ASP A 399 61.12 41.83 -25.26
CA ASP A 399 62.50 41.80 -25.73
C ASP A 399 63.50 41.24 -24.71
N SER A 400 63.26 41.49 -23.41
CA SER A 400 64.17 41.11 -22.32
C SER A 400 63.60 40.05 -21.37
N ALA A 401 62.32 39.70 -21.52
CA ALA A 401 61.59 38.82 -20.61
C ALA A 401 61.54 39.33 -19.14
N ASP A 402 61.80 40.62 -18.93
CA ASP A 402 61.73 41.26 -17.62
C ASP A 402 60.30 41.25 -17.09
N ARG A 403 60.15 41.04 -15.78
CA ARG A 403 58.84 40.97 -15.12
C ARG A 403 58.19 42.35 -15.06
N MET A 404 56.87 42.39 -15.29
CA MET A 404 56.11 43.65 -15.25
C MET A 404 55.10 43.62 -14.11
N ALA A 405 55.41 44.33 -13.03
CA ALA A 405 54.58 44.45 -11.85
C ALA A 405 53.44 45.47 -12.02
N GLY A 406 52.33 45.24 -11.31
CA GLY A 406 51.22 46.20 -11.22
C GLY A 406 50.46 46.38 -12.54
N ILE A 407 50.53 45.43 -13.47
CA ILE A 407 49.87 45.56 -14.77
C ILE A 407 48.43 45.07 -14.65
N PRO A 408 47.42 45.93 -14.89
CA PRO A 408 46.02 45.52 -14.86
C PRO A 408 45.61 44.81 -16.14
N PHE A 409 44.70 43.84 -16.00
CA PHE A 409 44.00 43.15 -17.08
C PHE A 409 42.51 43.12 -16.78
N LYS A 410 41.69 43.24 -17.83
CA LYS A 410 40.28 42.85 -17.76
C LYS A 410 40.21 41.35 -18.03
N LEU A 411 39.73 40.59 -17.05
CA LEU A 411 39.43 39.18 -17.20
C LEU A 411 37.93 39.04 -17.39
N THR A 412 37.50 38.59 -18.57
CA THR A 412 36.09 38.47 -18.94
C THR A 412 35.73 37.02 -19.19
N SER A 413 34.69 36.55 -18.51
CA SER A 413 34.00 35.31 -18.85
C SER A 413 33.23 35.52 -20.16
N LEU A 414 33.59 34.81 -21.22
CA LEU A 414 32.87 34.90 -22.49
C LEU A 414 31.48 34.28 -22.42
N THR A 415 31.24 33.39 -21.45
CA THR A 415 29.95 32.73 -21.28
C THR A 415 28.96 33.64 -20.56
N THR A 416 29.37 34.27 -19.46
CA THR A 416 28.46 35.09 -18.62
C THR A 416 28.54 36.58 -18.93
N GLY A 417 29.62 37.04 -19.59
CA GLY A 417 29.94 38.45 -19.75
C GLY A 417 30.50 39.11 -18.48
N GLU A 418 30.52 38.41 -17.35
CA GLU A 418 31.12 38.86 -16.10
C GLU A 418 32.58 39.23 -16.33
N THR A 419 33.00 40.37 -15.78
CA THR A 419 34.34 40.92 -15.99
C THR A 419 34.88 41.46 -14.68
N HIS A 420 36.13 41.13 -14.36
CA HIS A 420 36.85 41.66 -13.20
C HIS A 420 38.20 42.26 -13.60
N VAL A 421 38.71 43.18 -12.79
CA VAL A 421 40.06 43.75 -12.96
C VAL A 421 41.06 43.00 -12.11
N ILE A 422 42.03 42.38 -12.76
CA ILE A 422 43.10 41.61 -12.11
C ILE A 422 44.44 42.29 -12.32
N VAL A 423 45.37 42.14 -11.39
CA VAL A 423 46.64 42.90 -11.39
C VAL A 423 47.79 41.96 -11.11
N THR A 424 48.88 42.08 -11.86
CA THR A 424 50.10 41.30 -11.59
C THR A 424 50.83 41.78 -10.34
N ASP A 425 51.39 40.85 -9.59
CA ASP A 425 52.17 41.11 -8.38
C ASP A 425 53.54 41.77 -8.68
N ALA A 426 54.35 41.98 -7.64
CA ALA A 426 55.70 42.56 -7.75
C ALA A 426 56.65 41.75 -8.67
N ASN A 427 56.35 40.48 -8.94
CA ASN A 427 57.11 39.60 -9.83
C ASN A 427 56.46 39.49 -11.22
N GLY A 428 55.49 40.35 -11.54
CA GLY A 428 54.72 40.28 -12.77
C GLY A 428 53.94 38.99 -12.93
N TYR A 429 53.58 38.32 -11.84
CA TYR A 429 52.82 37.07 -11.83
C TYR A 429 51.40 37.32 -11.36
N PHE A 430 50.44 36.58 -11.91
CA PHE A 430 49.06 36.55 -11.44
C PHE A 430 48.64 35.11 -11.18
N ASN A 431 47.90 34.90 -10.11
CA ASN A 431 47.31 33.63 -9.73
C ASN A 431 45.97 33.87 -9.04
N SER A 432 44.89 33.32 -9.61
CA SER A 432 43.55 33.47 -9.05
C SER A 432 43.26 32.53 -7.87
N ALA A 433 44.12 31.55 -7.59
CA ALA A 433 43.89 30.57 -6.54
C ALA A 433 43.67 31.22 -5.18
N SER A 434 42.68 30.74 -4.43
CA SER A 434 42.40 31.18 -3.05
C SER A 434 43.60 31.03 -2.10
N SER A 435 44.49 30.08 -2.40
CA SER A 435 45.76 29.88 -1.66
C SER A 435 46.80 30.99 -1.91
N TRP A 436 46.63 31.77 -2.98
CA TRP A 436 47.48 32.90 -3.34
C TRP A 436 46.86 34.22 -2.86
N ASN A 437 45.68 34.56 -3.38
CA ASN A 437 44.85 35.67 -2.93
C ASN A 437 43.49 35.07 -2.50
N PRO A 438 43.13 35.07 -1.21
CA PRO A 438 41.85 34.52 -0.75
C PRO A 438 40.69 35.18 -1.48
N HIS A 439 39.76 34.38 -2.02
CA HIS A 439 38.58 34.92 -2.70
C HIS A 439 37.73 35.80 -1.77
N THR A 440 37.77 35.56 -0.46
CA THR A 440 37.08 36.34 0.59
C THR A 440 37.80 37.64 0.98
N GLN A 441 39.04 37.85 0.52
CA GLN A 441 39.81 39.05 0.82
C GLN A 441 39.64 40.07 -0.30
N ASN A 442 39.01 41.21 0.02
CA ASN A 442 38.80 42.31 -0.93
C ASN A 442 38.28 41.81 -2.29
N THR A 443 37.25 40.95 -2.24
CA THR A 443 36.70 40.24 -3.40
C THR A 443 36.35 41.21 -4.51
N ASN A 444 36.96 41.01 -5.69
CA ASN A 444 36.78 41.85 -6.87
C ASN A 444 37.06 43.35 -6.60
N GLY A 445 37.95 43.63 -5.64
CA GLY A 445 38.17 44.98 -5.09
C GLY A 445 38.71 46.01 -6.08
N ASN A 446 39.19 45.58 -7.25
CA ASN A 446 39.67 46.46 -8.31
C ASN A 446 38.58 46.84 -9.33
N ASP A 447 37.36 46.31 -9.22
CA ASP A 447 36.33 46.47 -10.25
C ASP A 447 35.80 47.91 -10.40
N TRP A 448 36.06 48.79 -9.43
CA TRP A 448 35.82 50.22 -9.58
C TRP A 448 36.48 50.80 -10.85
N ALA A 449 37.61 50.21 -11.28
CA ALA A 449 38.35 50.59 -12.47
C ALA A 449 37.62 50.30 -13.79
N LEU A 450 36.58 49.44 -13.79
CA LEU A 450 35.82 49.13 -15.00
C LEU A 450 34.99 50.33 -15.50
N GLY A 451 34.63 51.25 -14.60
CA GLY A 451 33.84 52.45 -14.91
C GLY A 451 34.66 53.66 -15.36
N GLU A 452 35.98 53.58 -15.31
CA GLU A 452 36.86 54.71 -15.63
C GLU A 452 37.10 54.83 -17.15
N SER A 453 37.09 56.07 -17.64
CA SER A 453 37.32 56.39 -19.06
C SER A 453 38.71 56.95 -19.35
N GLU A 454 39.41 57.41 -18.31
CA GLU A 454 40.77 57.93 -18.38
C GLU A 454 41.79 56.88 -17.88
N PRO A 455 43.08 56.98 -18.25
CA PRO A 455 44.12 56.08 -17.75
C PRO A 455 44.20 56.09 -16.22
N ILE A 456 44.23 54.90 -15.63
CA ILE A 456 44.30 54.69 -14.18
C ILE A 456 45.77 54.57 -13.76
N ASP A 457 46.13 55.21 -12.64
CA ASP A 457 47.41 54.95 -11.98
C ASP A 457 47.38 53.57 -11.33
N SER A 458 48.22 52.65 -11.81
CA SER A 458 48.30 51.27 -11.31
C SER A 458 48.61 51.19 -9.81
N VAL A 459 49.17 52.24 -9.20
CA VAL A 459 49.43 52.29 -7.74
C VAL A 459 48.13 52.30 -6.93
N LEU A 460 47.01 52.69 -7.53
CA LEU A 460 45.69 52.67 -6.89
C LEU A 460 45.02 51.29 -6.90
N LEU A 461 45.57 50.33 -7.66
CA LEU A 461 45.05 48.98 -7.75
C LEU A 461 45.74 48.05 -6.74
N ASP A 462 44.99 47.08 -6.25
CA ASP A 462 45.44 46.13 -5.24
C ASP A 462 45.77 44.77 -5.89
N PRO A 463 47.06 44.38 -6.02
CA PRO A 463 47.44 43.07 -6.57
C PRO A 463 47.13 41.90 -5.61
N THR A 464 46.71 42.17 -4.38
CA THR A 464 46.31 41.18 -3.38
C THR A 464 44.80 40.96 -3.31
N ALA A 465 44.02 41.73 -4.07
CA ALA A 465 42.57 41.54 -4.17
C ALA A 465 42.25 40.12 -4.67
N GLY A 466 41.38 39.43 -3.95
CA GLY A 466 40.80 38.16 -4.38
C GLY A 466 39.92 38.38 -5.62
N VAL A 467 39.89 37.40 -6.51
CA VAL A 467 39.05 37.40 -7.71
C VAL A 467 38.05 36.27 -7.62
N TRP A 468 36.78 36.58 -7.85
CA TRP A 468 35.69 35.60 -7.81
C TRP A 468 34.69 35.84 -8.92
N PHE A 469 34.53 34.84 -9.80
CA PHE A 469 33.46 34.79 -10.79
C PHE A 469 32.27 34.05 -10.19
N GLY A 470 31.19 34.79 -9.92
CA GLY A 470 30.04 34.28 -9.19
C GLY A 470 28.74 35.02 -9.48
N LEU A 471 28.70 35.92 -10.46
CA LEU A 471 27.48 36.67 -10.74
C LEU A 471 26.36 35.74 -11.23
N THR A 472 25.21 35.83 -10.58
CA THR A 472 23.97 35.19 -11.01
C THR A 472 23.36 35.95 -12.19
N SER A 473 22.38 35.34 -12.85
CA SER A 473 21.56 36.01 -13.88
C SER A 473 20.84 37.26 -13.36
N GLU A 474 20.67 37.38 -12.05
CA GLU A 474 20.08 38.53 -11.37
C GLU A 474 21.11 39.61 -10.99
N GLY A 475 22.39 39.39 -11.30
CA GLY A 475 23.48 40.29 -10.96
C GLY A 475 23.91 40.25 -9.49
N THR A 476 23.51 39.21 -8.74
CA THR A 476 23.98 38.99 -7.36
C THR A 476 25.24 38.13 -7.37
N LEU A 477 26.25 38.45 -6.56
CA LEU A 477 27.47 37.66 -6.47
C LEU A 477 27.26 36.48 -5.50
N THR A 478 27.51 35.24 -5.95
CA THR A 478 27.56 34.07 -5.05
C THR A 478 28.73 34.22 -4.07
N SER A 479 28.60 33.62 -2.89
CA SER A 479 29.68 33.68 -1.90
C SER A 479 30.92 32.92 -2.41
N PRO A 480 32.12 33.52 -2.26
CA PRO A 480 33.40 32.90 -2.63
C PRO A 480 33.89 31.78 -1.71
#